data_AF-A0A7Y8EZ91-F1
#
_entry.id   AF-A0A7Y8EZ91-F1
#
_cell.length_a   1.000
_cell.length_b   1.000
_cell.length_c   1.000
_cell.angle_alpha   90.00
_cell.angle_beta   90.00
_cell.angle_gamma   90.00
#
_symmetry.space_group_name_H-M   'P 1'
#
loop_
_entity.id
_entity.type
_entity.pdbx_description
1 polymer ?
#
loop_
_entity_poly.entity_id
_entity_poly.type
_entity_poly.pdbx_seq_one_letter_code
_entity_poly.pdbx_strand_id
1 'polypeptide(L)'
;MTALRVLMLLPLALMGCQTHLAPAYYSSEYRADGLPTQCQQPPATDTVGLGEDFKPTLALGCANNLNLMQMVERKQDLTQGRATGPAMAAPVGRAAQVYIEGFDREQLQRRKDQQEAKAGAAGGQQ
;
A
#
# COMPACT_ATOMS: atom_id res chain seq x y z
N MET A 1 -30.47 -32.64 -25.69
CA MET A 1 -28.99 -32.47 -25.70
C MET A 1 -28.52 -31.12 -25.15
N THR A 2 -29.40 -30.13 -24.96
CA THR A 2 -29.07 -28.80 -24.41
C THR A 2 -28.91 -28.81 -22.89
N ALA A 3 -29.78 -29.52 -22.15
CA ALA A 3 -29.73 -29.59 -20.69
C ALA A 3 -28.44 -30.22 -20.14
N LEU A 4 -27.89 -31.24 -20.82
CA LEU A 4 -26.65 -31.91 -20.41
C LEU A 4 -25.41 -31.00 -20.59
N ARG A 5 -25.44 -30.11 -21.59
CA ARG A 5 -24.39 -29.09 -21.79
C ARG A 5 -24.43 -27.99 -20.74
N VAL A 6 -25.63 -27.59 -20.28
CA VAL A 6 -25.79 -26.62 -19.19
C VAL A 6 -25.31 -27.21 -17.86
N LEU A 7 -25.61 -28.48 -17.59
CA LEU A 7 -25.17 -29.16 -16.37
C LEU A 7 -23.63 -29.30 -16.28
N MET A 8 -22.96 -29.50 -17.42
CA MET A 8 -21.50 -29.60 -17.50
C MET A 8 -20.77 -28.25 -17.29
N LEU A 9 -21.45 -27.12 -17.49
CA LEU A 9 -20.86 -25.78 -17.32
C LEU A 9 -21.09 -25.18 -15.92
N LEU A 10 -22.02 -25.76 -15.14
CA LEU A 10 -22.33 -25.35 -13.77
C LEU A 10 -21.14 -25.40 -12.79
N PRO A 11 -20.22 -26.40 -12.81
CA PRO A 11 -19.10 -26.42 -11.87
C PRO A 11 -18.04 -25.35 -12.17
N LEU A 12 -17.89 -24.89 -13.42
CA LEU A 12 -16.95 -23.80 -13.75
C LEU A 12 -17.41 -22.45 -13.20
N ALA A 13 -18.72 -22.23 -13.08
CA ALA A 13 -19.26 -21.00 -12.49
C ALA A 13 -19.13 -20.95 -10.95
N LEU A 14 -18.99 -22.11 -10.30
CA LEU A 14 -18.79 -22.23 -8.85
C LEU A 14 -17.32 -22.14 -8.43
N MET A 15 -16.37 -22.25 -9.37
CA MET A 15 -14.96 -21.97 -9.13
C MET A 15 -14.68 -20.47 -9.19
N GLY A 16 -15.35 -19.70 -8.33
CA GLY A 16 -14.97 -18.32 -8.06
C GLY A 16 -13.54 -18.29 -7.54
N CYS A 17 -12.66 -17.56 -8.22
CA CYS A 17 -11.31 -17.32 -7.71
C CYS A 17 -11.43 -16.69 -6.31
N GLN A 18 -10.86 -17.34 -5.30
CA GLN A 18 -10.74 -16.78 -3.95
C GLN A 18 -10.03 -15.43 -4.04
N THR A 19 -10.78 -14.33 -4.04
CA THR A 19 -10.24 -12.97 -4.10
C THR A 19 -9.68 -12.51 -2.75
N HIS A 20 -9.82 -13.34 -1.71
CA HIS A 20 -9.34 -13.05 -0.37
C HIS A 20 -8.09 -13.87 -0.07
N LEU A 21 -6.95 -13.19 0.07
CA LEU A 21 -5.78 -13.81 0.68
C LEU A 21 -6.12 -14.14 2.13
N ALA A 22 -5.82 -15.36 2.55
CA ALA A 22 -5.85 -15.69 3.97
C ALA A 22 -4.87 -14.75 4.71
N PRO A 23 -5.21 -14.28 5.92
CA PRO A 23 -4.28 -13.50 6.71
C PRO A 23 -2.98 -14.30 6.93
N ALA A 24 -1.85 -13.64 6.67
CA ALA A 24 -0.54 -14.23 6.91
C ALA A 24 -0.31 -14.35 8.42
N TYR A 25 -0.18 -15.58 8.90
CA TYR A 25 0.20 -15.88 10.28
C TYR A 25 1.66 -16.36 10.31
N TYR A 26 2.50 -15.62 11.01
CA TYR A 26 3.87 -16.03 11.28
C TYR A 26 3.93 -16.66 12.66
N SER A 27 4.41 -17.90 12.73
CA SER A 27 4.64 -18.55 14.00
C SER A 27 5.74 -17.83 14.79
N SER A 28 5.76 -18.05 16.10
CA SER A 28 6.74 -17.44 17.00
C SER A 28 8.20 -17.80 16.68
N GLU A 29 8.39 -18.97 16.07
CA GLU A 29 9.68 -19.53 15.68
C GLU A 29 10.05 -19.20 14.23
N TYR A 30 9.25 -18.38 13.55
CA TYR A 30 9.50 -17.97 12.18
C TYR A 30 10.88 -17.32 12.02
N ARG A 31 11.65 -17.78 11.04
CA ARG A 31 13.02 -17.34 10.78
C ARG A 31 13.19 -17.00 9.30
N ALA A 32 13.72 -15.82 9.02
CA ALA A 32 14.02 -15.36 7.67
C ALA A 32 15.25 -14.44 7.66
N ASP A 33 15.91 -14.35 6.51
CA ASP A 33 17.06 -13.47 6.31
C ASP A 33 16.65 -12.00 6.45
N GLY A 34 17.44 -11.24 7.22
CA GLY A 34 17.17 -9.83 7.50
C GLY A 34 16.16 -9.57 8.61
N LEU A 35 15.60 -10.62 9.25
CA LEU A 35 14.76 -10.45 10.42
C LEU A 35 15.61 -9.95 11.61
N PRO A 36 15.29 -8.80 12.24
CA PRO A 36 16.06 -8.28 13.35
C PRO A 36 16.16 -9.27 14.51
N THR A 37 17.28 -9.28 15.22
CA THR A 37 17.50 -10.14 16.40
C THR A 37 16.42 -9.95 17.48
N GLN A 38 15.85 -8.75 17.58
CA GLN A 38 14.75 -8.41 18.48
C GLN A 38 13.48 -9.21 18.17
N CYS A 39 13.33 -9.66 16.92
CA CYS A 39 12.22 -10.49 16.48
C CYS A 39 12.43 -11.98 16.77
N GLN A 40 13.58 -12.36 17.33
CA GLN A 40 13.88 -13.73 17.76
C GLN A 40 13.66 -13.90 19.28
N GLN A 41 13.06 -12.91 19.93
CA GLN A 41 12.66 -13.01 21.32
C GLN A 41 11.51 -13.99 21.50
N PRO A 42 11.38 -14.63 22.68
CA PRO A 42 10.31 -15.57 22.94
C PRO A 42 8.93 -14.92 22.70
N PRO A 43 7.94 -15.70 22.25
CA PRO A 43 6.61 -15.17 21.97
C PRO A 43 5.99 -14.51 23.19
N ALA A 44 5.14 -13.50 22.93
CA ALA A 44 4.31 -12.93 23.96
C ALA A 44 3.44 -14.03 24.60
N THR A 45 3.19 -13.92 25.90
CA THR A 45 2.26 -14.79 26.62
C THR A 45 0.82 -14.31 26.42
N ASP A 46 -0.15 -15.20 26.65
CA ASP A 46 -1.57 -14.86 26.60
C ASP A 46 -1.95 -13.92 27.75
N THR A 47 -1.82 -12.61 27.52
CA THR A 47 -2.15 -11.57 28.52
C THR A 47 -3.63 -11.20 28.54
N VAL A 48 -4.39 -11.59 27.51
CA VAL A 48 -5.81 -11.24 27.33
C VAL A 48 -6.72 -12.41 27.69
N GLY A 49 -6.18 -13.61 27.92
CA GLY A 49 -6.92 -14.78 28.39
C GLY A 49 -7.70 -15.48 27.27
N LEU A 50 -7.12 -15.58 26.08
CA LEU A 50 -7.67 -16.33 24.94
C LEU A 50 -7.65 -17.85 25.15
N GLY A 51 -6.83 -18.35 26.08
CA GLY A 51 -6.80 -19.76 26.48
C GLY A 51 -6.42 -20.68 25.33
N GLU A 52 -7.31 -21.62 24.99
CA GLU A 52 -7.07 -22.65 23.97
C GLU A 52 -6.96 -22.08 22.54
N ASP A 53 -7.53 -20.89 22.32
CA ASP A 53 -7.44 -20.17 21.04
C ASP A 53 -6.15 -19.33 20.92
N PHE A 54 -5.36 -19.25 21.98
CA PHE A 54 -4.11 -18.50 21.97
C PHE A 54 -3.09 -19.18 21.05
N LYS A 55 -2.67 -18.48 20.00
CA LYS A 55 -1.58 -18.90 19.12
C LYS A 55 -0.39 -17.96 19.28
N PRO A 56 0.76 -18.43 19.78
CA PRO A 56 1.96 -17.61 19.84
C PRO A 56 2.40 -17.27 18.42
N THR A 57 2.41 -15.98 18.10
CA THR A 57 2.79 -15.46 16.79
C THR A 57 4.04 -14.59 16.91
N LEU A 58 4.69 -14.35 15.77
CA LEU A 58 5.74 -13.36 15.68
C LEU A 58 5.20 -12.00 16.17
N ALA A 59 5.98 -11.29 16.98
CA ALA A 59 5.57 -10.00 17.53
C ALA A 59 5.06 -9.05 16.43
N LEU A 60 3.98 -8.29 16.68
CA LEU A 60 3.28 -7.49 15.66
C LEU A 60 4.20 -6.57 14.83
N GLY A 61 5.15 -5.90 15.47
CA GLY A 61 6.14 -5.05 14.76
C GLY A 61 7.04 -5.86 13.82
N CYS A 62 7.40 -7.07 14.21
CA CYS A 62 8.22 -7.99 13.43
C CYS A 62 7.45 -8.63 12.27
N ALA A 63 6.21 -9.04 12.51
CA ALA A 63 5.31 -9.53 11.48
C ALA A 63 5.05 -8.46 10.40
N ASN A 64 4.82 -7.21 10.82
CA ASN A 64 4.62 -6.11 9.89
C ASN A 64 5.89 -5.81 9.07
N ASN A 65 7.05 -5.72 9.71
CA ASN A 65 8.32 -5.52 9.00
C ASN A 65 8.60 -6.64 8.01
N LEU A 66 8.24 -7.89 8.35
CA LEU A 66 8.42 -9.02 7.46
C LEU A 66 7.49 -8.95 6.25
N ASN A 67 6.21 -8.61 6.45
CA ASN A 67 5.27 -8.36 5.38
C ASN A 67 5.84 -7.29 4.42
N LEU A 68 6.35 -6.18 4.96
CA LEU A 68 6.98 -5.13 4.16
C LEU A 68 8.17 -5.65 3.35
N MET A 69 9.04 -6.47 3.96
CA MET A 69 10.18 -7.10 3.26
C MET A 69 9.76 -8.07 2.16
N GLN A 70 8.60 -8.70 2.26
CA GLN A 70 8.06 -9.61 1.25
C GLN A 70 7.32 -8.89 0.11
N MET A 71 6.73 -7.73 0.41
CA MET A 71 5.95 -6.95 -0.57
C MET A 71 6.78 -5.91 -1.34
N VAL A 72 7.91 -5.45 -0.78
CA VAL A 72 8.71 -4.40 -1.40
C VAL A 72 9.42 -4.90 -2.67
N GLU A 73 9.37 -4.09 -3.72
CA GLU A 73 10.07 -4.36 -4.99
C GLU A 73 11.59 -4.47 -4.79
N ARG A 74 12.17 -3.56 -3.98
CA ARG A 74 13.60 -3.45 -3.68
C ARG A 74 13.82 -3.35 -2.18
N LYS A 75 14.39 -4.37 -1.56
CA LYS A 75 14.62 -4.44 -0.09
C LYS A 75 15.41 -3.26 0.46
N GLN A 76 16.38 -2.73 -0.30
CA GLN A 76 17.18 -1.58 0.11
C GLN A 76 16.36 -0.30 0.33
N ASP A 77 15.22 -0.15 -0.36
CA ASP A 77 14.36 1.02 -0.25
C ASP A 77 13.73 1.14 1.15
N LEU A 78 13.63 0.04 1.92
CA LEU A 78 13.13 0.06 3.31
C LEU A 78 14.08 0.74 4.31
N THR A 79 15.37 0.83 3.97
CA THR A 79 16.41 1.36 4.88
C THR A 79 17.04 2.64 4.36
N GLN A 80 17.22 2.74 3.04
CA GLN A 80 17.90 3.86 2.40
C GLN A 80 16.94 4.80 1.68
N GLY A 81 15.71 4.34 1.40
CA GLY A 81 14.79 5.03 0.52
C GLY A 81 15.36 5.18 -0.89
N ARG A 82 14.78 6.12 -1.65
CA ARG A 82 15.29 6.50 -2.97
C ARG A 82 15.42 8.01 -3.02
N ALA A 83 16.35 8.49 -3.84
CA ALA A 83 16.39 9.90 -4.19
C ALA A 83 15.03 10.28 -4.78
N THR A 84 14.33 11.18 -4.10
CA THR A 84 13.13 11.79 -4.65
C THR A 84 13.56 12.73 -5.77
N GLY A 85 12.73 12.83 -6.81
CA GLY A 85 12.95 13.81 -7.87
C GLY A 85 12.92 15.25 -7.31
N PRO A 86 13.19 16.26 -8.16
CA PRO A 86 13.12 17.65 -7.74
C PRO A 86 11.79 17.93 -7.02
N ALA A 87 11.88 18.63 -5.89
CA ALA A 87 10.70 18.95 -5.10
C ALA A 87 9.69 19.68 -6.00
N MET A 88 8.48 19.13 -6.08
CA MET A 88 7.38 19.65 -6.88
C MET A 88 6.77 20.89 -6.19
N ALA A 89 7.58 21.94 -6.00
CA ALA A 89 7.26 23.11 -5.18
C ALA A 89 6.03 23.87 -5.70
N ALA A 90 5.94 24.07 -7.02
CA ALA A 90 4.82 24.79 -7.63
C ALA A 90 3.45 24.09 -7.44
N PRO A 91 3.26 22.81 -7.81
CA PRO A 91 1.97 22.15 -7.60
C PRO A 91 1.66 21.90 -6.12
N VAL A 92 2.66 21.61 -5.27
CA VAL A 92 2.44 21.47 -3.81
C VAL A 92 2.02 22.82 -3.21
N GLY A 93 2.69 23.91 -3.60
CA GLY A 93 2.32 25.26 -3.19
C GLY A 93 0.89 25.64 -3.60
N ARG A 94 0.48 25.32 -4.84
CA ARG A 94 -0.90 25.53 -5.29
C ARG A 94 -1.91 24.72 -4.49
N ALA A 95 -1.61 23.45 -4.19
CA ALA A 95 -2.49 22.62 -3.38
C ALA A 95 -2.63 23.15 -1.95
N ALA A 96 -1.53 23.59 -1.34
CA ALA A 96 -1.55 24.21 -0.01
C ALA A 96 -2.35 25.53 -0.02
N GLN A 97 -2.21 26.34 -1.07
CA GLN A 97 -2.95 27.60 -1.22
C GLN A 97 -4.47 27.39 -1.25
N VAL A 98 -4.95 26.32 -1.91
CA VAL A 98 -6.39 25.95 -1.87
C VAL A 98 -6.86 25.71 -0.44
N TYR A 99 -6.07 24.98 0.34
CA TYR A 99 -6.42 24.63 1.72
C TYR A 99 -6.37 25.85 2.65
N ILE A 100 -5.35 26.70 2.48
CA ILE A 100 -5.13 27.87 3.34
C ILE A 100 -6.09 29.02 3.00
N GLU A 101 -6.28 29.31 1.72
CA GLU A 101 -7.06 30.48 1.26
C GLU A 101 -8.53 30.13 0.97
N GLY A 102 -8.90 28.83 1.00
CA GLY A 102 -10.28 28.38 0.86
C GLY A 102 -10.87 28.64 -0.53
N PHE A 103 -10.03 28.65 -1.58
CA PHE A 103 -10.49 28.95 -2.93
C PHE A 103 -11.58 27.99 -3.42
N ASP A 104 -12.65 28.57 -3.99
CA ASP A 104 -13.64 27.86 -4.78
C ASP A 104 -13.02 27.28 -6.07
N ARG A 105 -13.46 26.10 -6.49
CA ARG A 105 -12.87 25.31 -7.59
C ARG A 105 -12.88 26.07 -8.92
N GLU A 106 -13.87 26.92 -9.15
CA GLU A 106 -13.95 27.76 -10.35
C GLU A 106 -12.82 28.80 -10.42
N GLN A 107 -12.47 29.42 -9.28
CA GLN A 107 -11.37 30.38 -9.21
C GLN A 107 -10.03 29.70 -9.46
N LEU A 108 -9.88 28.47 -8.98
CA LEU A 108 -8.68 27.67 -9.17
C LEU A 108 -8.49 27.30 -10.65
N GLN A 109 -9.57 26.91 -11.33
CA GLN A 109 -9.54 26.56 -12.74
C GLN A 109 -9.15 27.77 -13.60
N ARG A 110 -9.76 28.93 -13.37
CA ARG A 110 -9.39 30.18 -14.08
C ARG A 110 -7.91 30.53 -13.93
N ARG A 111 -7.35 30.38 -12.73
CA ARG A 111 -5.93 30.63 -12.48
C ARG A 111 -5.02 29.58 -13.15
N LYS A 112 -5.43 28.32 -13.17
CA LYS A 112 -4.70 27.25 -13.86
C LYS A 112 -4.61 27.52 -15.36
N ASP A 113 -5.74 27.84 -16.00
CA ASP A 113 -5.79 28.15 -17.42
C ASP A 113 -4.90 29.37 -17.77
N GLN A 114 -4.90 30.40 -16.91
CA GLN A 114 -4.01 31.56 -17.05
C GLN A 114 -2.52 31.20 -16.90
N GLN A 115 -2.17 30.26 -16.01
CA GLN A 115 -0.79 29.80 -15.82
C GLN A 115 -0.31 28.95 -17.01
N GLU A 116 -1.16 28.07 -17.53
CA GLU A 116 -0.85 27.25 -18.71
C GLU A 116 -0.68 28.12 -19.97
N ALA A 117 -1.53 29.15 -20.14
CA ALA A 117 -1.39 30.12 -21.23
C ALA A 117 -0.06 30.90 -21.13
N LYS A 118 0.34 31.31 -19.92
CA LYS A 118 1.63 32.00 -19.69
C LYS A 118 2.84 31.10 -19.90
N ALA A 119 2.76 29.85 -19.47
CA ALA A 119 3.82 28.86 -19.67
C ALA A 119 4.01 28.49 -21.15
N GLY A 120 2.90 28.34 -21.89
CA GLY A 120 2.92 28.12 -23.34
C GLY A 120 3.47 29.31 -24.12
N ALA A 121 3.16 30.54 -23.69
CA ALA A 121 3.71 31.76 -24.31
C ALA A 121 5.22 31.94 -24.07
N ALA A 122 5.73 31.53 -22.90
CA ALA A 122 7.16 31.58 -22.58
C ALA A 122 7.99 30.48 -23.28
N GLY A 123 7.39 29.34 -23.61
CA GLY A 123 8.04 28.25 -24.35
C GLY A 123 8.08 28.41 -25.88
N GLY A 124 7.36 29.39 -26.43
CA GLY A 124 7.27 29.65 -27.88
C GLY A 124 8.24 30.70 -28.43
N GLN A 125 9.17 31.20 -27.61
CA GLN A 125 10.20 32.19 -28.00
C GLN A 125 11.61 31.58 -28.17
N GLN A 126 11.72 30.27 -28.41
CA GLN A 126 13.00 29.60 -28.72
C GLN A 126 13.05 29.18 -30.19
#